data_AF-A0A2C1JWB1-F1
#
_entry.id   AF-A0A2C1JWB1-F1
#
_cell.length_a   1.000
_cell.length_b   1.000
_cell.length_c   1.000
_cell.angle_alpha   90.00
_cell.angle_beta   90.00
_cell.angle_gamma   90.00
#
_symmetry.space_group_name_H-M   'P 1'
#
loop_
_entity.id
_entity.type
_entity.pdbx_description
1 polymer ?
#
loop_
_entity_poly.entity_id
_entity_poly.type
_entity_poly.pdbx_seq_one_letter_code
_entity_poly.pdbx_strand_id
1 'polypeptide(L)'
;MMFLYPPLLLSKELLSKMLLGLLFILFLSYRAWKMRSLSISGMIGAFLVGSAIFLGFTWKGLFLLGCFFVSSSLLSKVKAKQKSFLQDILSKGDQRDIMQVAANGGLPAIIAVVYYFQGTNDTLYITLFPFH
;
A
#
# COMPACT_ATOMS: atom_id res chain seq x y z
N MET A 1 29.39 -20.34 -12.14
CA MET A 1 28.77 -20.15 -13.48
C MET A 1 27.67 -19.12 -13.31
N MET A 2 27.99 -17.85 -13.57
CA MET A 2 27.11 -16.70 -13.31
C MET A 2 26.16 -16.55 -14.50
N PHE A 3 24.89 -16.86 -14.30
CA PHE A 3 23.85 -16.60 -15.29
C PHE A 3 23.77 -15.08 -15.51
N LEU A 4 24.39 -14.60 -16.59
CA LEU A 4 24.20 -13.25 -17.11
C LEU A 4 22.77 -13.16 -17.63
N TYR A 5 21.81 -12.82 -16.76
CA TYR A 5 20.49 -12.41 -17.21
C TYR A 5 20.66 -11.16 -18.09
N PRO A 6 20.27 -11.19 -19.37
CA PRO A 6 20.47 -10.04 -20.24
C PRO A 6 19.61 -8.87 -19.73
N PRO A 7 20.08 -7.61 -19.85
CA PRO A 7 19.41 -6.42 -19.32
C PRO A 7 17.93 -6.29 -19.75
N LEU A 8 17.58 -6.80 -20.93
CA LEU A 8 16.22 -6.82 -21.45
C LEU A 8 15.28 -7.78 -20.69
N LEU A 9 15.78 -8.91 -20.21
CA LEU A 9 14.99 -9.84 -19.38
C LEU A 9 14.71 -9.21 -18.01
N LEU A 10 15.69 -8.51 -17.45
CA LEU A 10 15.54 -7.79 -16.18
C LEU A 10 14.50 -6.66 -16.27
N SER A 11 14.47 -5.90 -17.37
CA SER A 11 13.50 -4.82 -17.55
C SER A 11 12.07 -5.32 -17.77
N LYS A 12 11.89 -6.45 -18.47
CA LYS A 12 10.57 -7.10 -18.63
C LYS A 12 10.03 -7.63 -17.31
N GLU A 13 10.88 -8.28 -16.52
CA GLU A 13 10.52 -8.76 -15.18
C GLU A 13 10.09 -7.60 -14.27
N LEU A 14 10.87 -6.51 -14.26
CA LEU A 14 10.53 -5.32 -13.49
C LEU A 14 9.19 -4.71 -13.93
N LEU A 15 8.99 -4.55 -15.25
CA LEU A 15 7.75 -4.01 -15.80
C LEU A 15 6.54 -4.87 -15.43
N SER A 16 6.67 -6.19 -15.54
CA SER A 16 5.61 -7.14 -15.18
C SER A 16 5.25 -7.06 -13.69
N LYS A 17 6.25 -6.96 -12.81
CA LYS A 17 6.07 -6.80 -11.36
C LYS A 17 5.38 -5.49 -11.03
N MET A 18 5.79 -4.38 -11.66
CA MET A 18 5.17 -3.07 -11.50
C MET A 18 3.70 -3.08 -11.92
N LEU A 19 3.42 -3.61 -13.11
CA LEU A 19 2.07 -3.71 -13.63
C LEU A 19 1.17 -4.57 -12.72
N LEU A 20 1.65 -5.74 -12.31
CA LEU A 20 0.90 -6.63 -11.44
C LEU A 20 0.62 -5.99 -10.08
N GLY A 21 1.61 -5.32 -9.49
CA GLY A 21 1.44 -4.60 -8.23
C GLY A 21 0.41 -3.48 -8.33
N LEU A 22 0.49 -2.64 -9.37
CA LEU A 22 -0.47 -1.55 -9.59
C LEU A 22 -1.90 -2.06 -9.80
N LEU A 23 -2.07 -3.11 -10.61
CA LEU A 23 -3.38 -3.75 -10.81
C LEU A 23 -3.92 -4.35 -9.51
N PHE A 24 -3.06 -4.96 -8.70
CA PHE A 24 -3.44 -5.51 -7.40
C PHE A 24 -3.88 -4.42 -6.42
N ILE A 25 -3.15 -3.31 -6.34
CA ILE A 25 -3.50 -2.16 -5.50
C ILE A 25 -4.82 -1.54 -5.95
N LEU A 26 -5.01 -1.36 -7.26
CA LEU A 26 -6.25 -0.86 -7.83
C LEU A 26 -7.43 -1.78 -7.48
N PHE A 27 -7.23 -3.09 -7.59
CA PHE A 27 -8.25 -4.08 -7.21
C PHE A 27 -8.59 -3.98 -5.72
N LEU A 28 -7.60 -3.90 -4.84
CA LEU A 28 -7.82 -3.79 -3.40
C LEU A 28 -8.51 -2.48 -2.99
N SER A 29 -8.07 -1.34 -3.55
CA SER A 29 -8.69 -0.05 -3.25
C SER A 29 -10.14 -0.01 -3.74
N TYR A 30 -10.42 -0.53 -4.94
CA TYR A 30 -11.77 -0.69 -5.47
C TYR A 30 -12.63 -1.60 -4.59
N ARG A 31 -12.12 -2.74 -4.15
CA ARG A 31 -12.84 -3.65 -3.26
C ARG A 31 -13.14 -2.99 -1.91
N ALA A 32 -12.20 -2.25 -1.35
CA ALA A 32 -12.39 -1.51 -0.10
C ALA A 32 -13.47 -0.41 -0.23
N TRP A 33 -13.53 0.29 -1.36
CA TRP A 33 -14.62 1.22 -1.67
C TRP A 33 -15.96 0.50 -1.81
N LYS A 34 -16.01 -0.60 -2.57
CA LYS A 34 -17.24 -1.41 -2.75
C LYS A 34 -17.76 -1.98 -1.44
N MET A 35 -16.88 -2.31 -0.50
CA MET A 35 -17.23 -2.74 0.87
C MET A 35 -17.53 -1.57 1.83
N ARG A 36 -17.64 -0.33 1.32
CA ARG A 36 -17.88 0.89 2.10
C ARG A 36 -16.87 1.10 3.23
N SER A 37 -15.63 0.63 3.05
CA SER A 37 -14.50 0.90 3.97
C SER A 37 -13.71 2.15 3.59
N LEU A 38 -13.84 2.60 2.33
CA LEU A 38 -13.28 3.83 1.79
C LEU A 38 -14.37 4.60 1.05
N SER A 39 -14.26 5.93 1.06
CA SER A 39 -14.99 6.78 0.13
C SER A 39 -14.30 6.77 -1.24
N ILE A 40 -14.88 7.43 -2.25
CA ILE A 40 -14.22 7.56 -3.55
C ILE A 40 -12.88 8.28 -3.40
N SER A 41 -12.80 9.34 -2.59
CA SER A 41 -11.53 10.02 -2.32
C SER A 41 -10.56 9.12 -1.55
N GLY A 42 -11.06 8.35 -0.58
CA GLY A 42 -10.26 7.34 0.13
C GLY A 42 -9.70 6.25 -0.78
N MET A 43 -10.45 5.79 -1.78
CA MET A 43 -10.00 4.83 -2.78
C MET A 43 -8.83 5.38 -3.60
N ILE A 44 -8.95 6.61 -4.08
CA ILE A 44 -7.89 7.31 -4.81
C ILE A 44 -6.66 7.47 -3.91
N GLY A 45 -6.86 7.92 -2.67
CA GLY A 45 -5.80 8.02 -1.68
C GLY A 45 -5.08 6.69 -1.42
N ALA A 46 -5.84 5.61 -1.25
CA ALA A 46 -5.29 4.28 -0.99
C ALA A 46 -4.52 3.74 -2.20
N PHE A 47 -4.98 4.03 -3.42
CA PHE A 47 -4.25 3.70 -4.63
C PHE A 47 -2.91 4.44 -4.71
N LEU A 48 -2.89 5.75 -4.45
CA LEU A 48 -1.67 6.56 -4.47
C LEU A 48 -0.67 6.15 -3.38
N VAL A 49 -1.13 6.04 -2.14
CA VAL A 49 -0.32 5.60 -0.99
C VAL A 49 0.21 4.18 -1.19
N GLY A 50 -0.66 3.26 -1.64
CA GLY A 50 -0.26 1.88 -1.94
C GLY A 50 0.77 1.81 -3.06
N SER A 51 0.62 2.62 -4.10
CA SER A 51 1.59 2.68 -5.22
C SER A 51 2.94 3.20 -4.76
N ALA A 52 2.97 4.28 -3.98
CA ALA A 52 4.21 4.82 -3.41
C ALA A 52 4.95 3.79 -2.53
N ILE A 53 4.20 3.08 -1.68
CA ILE A 53 4.76 2.02 -0.83
C ILE A 53 5.27 0.84 -1.66
N PHE A 54 4.55 0.45 -2.71
CA PHE A 54 4.97 -0.64 -3.59
C PHE A 54 6.22 -0.28 -4.41
N LEU A 55 6.38 0.98 -4.82
CA LEU A 55 7.58 1.43 -5.51
C LEU A 55 8.84 1.24 -4.64
N GLY A 56 8.79 1.65 -3.38
CA GLY A 56 9.94 1.51 -2.47
C GLY A 56 10.13 0.11 -1.90
N PHE A 57 9.04 -0.54 -1.48
CA PHE A 57 9.08 -1.73 -0.64
C PHE A 57 8.42 -2.97 -1.27
N THR A 58 7.93 -2.87 -2.50
CA THR A 58 7.32 -3.97 -3.27
C THR A 58 6.22 -4.70 -2.48
N TRP A 59 6.16 -6.04 -2.59
CA TRP A 59 5.14 -6.88 -1.94
C TRP A 59 5.20 -6.84 -0.41
N LYS A 60 6.40 -6.72 0.19
CA LYS A 60 6.57 -6.62 1.65
C LYS A 60 5.89 -5.36 2.18
N GLY A 61 6.06 -4.24 1.49
CA GLY A 61 5.40 -2.98 1.81
C GLY A 61 3.88 -3.06 1.75
N LEU A 62 3.33 -3.66 0.68
CA LEU A 62 1.89 -3.84 0.55
C LEU A 62 1.29 -4.76 1.61
N PHE A 63 1.99 -5.84 1.98
CA PHE A 63 1.55 -6.73 3.04
C PHE A 63 1.46 -6.00 4.37
N LEU A 64 2.49 -5.22 4.72
CA LEU A 64 2.51 -4.44 5.96
C LEU A 64 1.41 -3.36 5.96
N LEU A 65 1.26 -2.64 4.85
CA LEU A 65 0.18 -1.65 4.67
C LEU A 65 -1.19 -2.30 4.83
N GLY A 66 -1.40 -3.48 4.23
CA GLY A 66 -2.64 -4.26 4.34
C GLY A 66 -2.94 -4.66 5.78
N CYS A 67 -1.95 -5.20 6.50
CA CYS A 67 -2.09 -5.56 7.92
C CYS A 67 -2.49 -4.35 8.78
N PHE A 68 -1.81 -3.22 8.57
CA PHE A 68 -2.11 -1.97 9.27
C PHE A 68 -3.51 -1.43 8.92
N PHE A 69 -3.90 -1.49 7.64
CA PHE A 69 -5.20 -1.06 7.17
C PHE A 69 -6.33 -1.90 7.78
N VAL A 70 -6.18 -3.22 7.81
CA VAL A 70 -7.16 -4.13 8.43
C VAL A 70 -7.24 -3.88 9.93
N SER A 71 -6.10 -3.80 10.61
CA SER A 71 -6.04 -3.58 12.07
C SER A 71 -6.68 -2.25 12.47
N SER A 72 -6.36 -1.17 11.77
CA SER A 72 -6.98 0.16 12.01
C SER A 72 -8.49 0.14 11.73
N SER A 73 -8.93 -0.57 10.69
CA SER A 73 -10.37 -0.72 10.38
C SER A 73 -11.14 -1.41 11.50
N LEU A 74 -10.57 -2.48 12.06
CA LEU A 74 -11.20 -3.23 13.15
C LEU A 74 -11.23 -2.39 14.42
N LEU A 75 -10.13 -1.70 14.74
CA LEU A 75 -10.03 -0.85 15.93
C LEU A 75 -11.06 0.29 15.90
N SER A 76 -11.25 0.95 14.76
CA SER A 76 -12.26 2.01 14.61
C SER A 76 -13.67 1.49 14.87
N LYS A 77 -14.02 0.30 14.35
CA LYS A 77 -15.33 -0.32 14.58
C LYS A 77 -15.56 -0.74 16.04
N VAL A 78 -14.54 -1.26 16.71
CA VAL A 78 -14.63 -1.65 18.13
C VAL A 78 -14.85 -0.42 19.01
N LYS A 79 -14.08 0.66 18.78
CA LYS A 79 -14.24 1.92 19.52
C LYS A 79 -15.60 2.59 19.28
N ALA A 80 -16.11 2.53 18.04
CA ALA A 80 -17.44 3.01 17.69
C ALA A 80 -18.55 2.28 18.49
N LYS A 81 -18.44 0.95 18.62
CA LYS A 81 -19.43 0.15 19.37
C LYS A 81 -19.51 0.50 20.85
N GLN A 82 -18.40 0.94 21.46
CA GLN A 82 -18.33 1.30 22.88
C GLN A 82 -18.91 2.68 23.21
N LYS A 83 -18.99 3.59 22.24
CA LYS A 83 -19.53 4.95 22.43
C LYS A 83 -20.93 5.04 21.81
N SER A 84 -21.96 4.63 22.55
CA SER A 84 -23.37 4.60 22.09
C SER A 84 -23.86 5.94 21.52
N PHE A 85 -23.42 7.07 22.08
CA PHE A 85 -23.74 8.44 21.60
C PHE A 85 -23.17 8.76 20.20
N LEU A 86 -22.07 8.13 19.79
CA LEU A 86 -21.47 8.37 18.47
C LEU A 86 -22.10 7.52 17.36
N GLN A 87 -22.94 6.52 17.69
CA GLN A 87 -23.54 5.63 16.69
C GLN A 87 -24.39 6.39 15.67
N ASP A 88 -25.11 7.44 16.08
CA ASP A 88 -25.92 8.24 15.17
C ASP A 88 -25.08 9.14 14.25
N ILE A 89 -23.93 9.62 14.71
CA ILE A 89 -22.97 10.40 13.89
C ILE A 89 -22.20 9.48 12.93
N LEU A 90 -21.88 8.25 13.36
CA LEU A 90 -21.16 7.23 12.56
C LEU A 90 -22.08 6.46 11.59
N SER A 91 -23.38 6.41 11.85
CA SER A 91 -24.37 5.76 10.96
C SER A 91 -24.47 6.46 9.59
N LYS A 92 -24.07 7.74 9.50
CA LYS A 92 -23.73 8.43 8.25
C LYS A 92 -22.33 8.01 7.78
N GLY A 93 -22.20 6.74 7.39
CA GLY A 93 -21.10 6.19 6.59
C GLY A 93 -19.68 6.55 7.06
N ASP A 94 -19.15 5.80 8.01
CA ASP A 94 -17.74 5.78 8.48
C ASP A 94 -16.75 5.29 7.40
N GLN A 95 -16.83 5.88 6.21
CA GLN A 95 -15.93 5.61 5.11
C GLN A 95 -14.68 6.47 5.27
N ARG A 96 -13.51 5.84 5.27
CA ARG A 96 -12.26 6.60 5.31
C ARG A 96 -12.08 7.39 4.03
N ASP A 97 -11.82 8.69 4.18
CA ASP A 97 -11.50 9.59 3.09
C ASP A 97 -9.99 9.66 2.83
N ILE A 98 -9.60 10.45 1.83
CA ILE A 98 -8.19 10.63 1.47
C ILE A 98 -7.37 11.22 2.62
N MET A 99 -7.95 12.07 3.47
CA MET A 99 -7.25 12.70 4.59
C MET A 99 -6.93 11.65 5.66
N GLN A 100 -7.89 10.78 5.99
CA GLN A 100 -7.64 9.67 6.90
C GLN A 100 -6.67 8.64 6.32
N VAL A 101 -6.70 8.39 5.01
CA VAL A 101 -5.72 7.50 4.36
C VAL A 101 -4.31 8.11 4.42
N ALA A 102 -4.17 9.40 4.12
CA ALA A 102 -2.89 10.10 4.21
C ALA A 102 -2.36 10.17 5.65
N ALA A 103 -3.22 10.43 6.63
CA ALA A 103 -2.82 10.43 8.04
C ALA A 103 -2.29 9.07 8.51
N ASN A 104 -2.88 7.99 8.00
CA ASN A 104 -2.56 6.61 8.38
C ASN A 104 -1.40 5.99 7.56
N GLY A 105 -1.26 6.35 6.29
CA GLY A 105 -0.30 5.73 5.36
C GLY A 105 0.68 6.68 4.69
N GLY A 106 0.56 8.00 4.90
CA GLY A 106 1.38 9.02 4.23
C GLY A 106 2.84 8.98 4.65
N LEU A 107 3.15 8.85 5.95
CA LEU A 107 4.53 8.76 6.41
C LEU A 107 5.25 7.50 5.85
N PRO A 108 4.68 6.29 5.94
CA PRO A 108 5.24 5.12 5.25
C PRO A 108 5.42 5.30 3.74
N ALA A 109 4.48 5.98 3.06
CA ALA A 109 4.58 6.28 1.64
C ALA A 109 5.74 7.24 1.31
N ILE A 110 5.94 8.29 2.10
CA ILE A 110 7.08 9.21 1.95
C ILE A 110 8.39 8.45 2.14
N ILE A 111 8.49 7.64 3.20
CA ILE A 111 9.70 6.83 3.47
C ILE A 111 9.97 5.87 2.29
N ALA A 112 8.94 5.22 1.75
CA ALA A 112 9.09 4.32 0.61
C ALA A 112 9.62 5.05 -0.64
N VAL A 113 9.10 6.25 -0.93
CA VAL A 113 9.55 7.05 -2.07
C VAL A 113 11.00 7.50 -1.88
N VAL A 114 11.36 8.00 -0.70
CA VAL A 114 12.75 8.38 -0.40
C VAL A 114 13.69 7.18 -0.52
N TYR A 115 13.28 6.03 0.03
CA TYR A 115 14.04 4.78 -0.05
C TYR A 115 14.24 4.32 -1.50
N TYR A 116 13.22 4.42 -2.35
CA TYR A 116 13.33 4.08 -3.77
C TYR A 116 14.43 4.90 -4.47
N PHE A 117 14.49 6.21 -4.20
CA PHE A 117 15.51 7.07 -4.81
C PHE A 117 16.91 6.89 -4.20
N GLN A 118 17.02 6.59 -2.90
CA GLN A 118 18.31 6.28 -2.24
C GLN A 118 18.87 4.91 -2.62
N GLY A 119 18.01 3.92 -2.85
CA GLY A 119 18.36 2.53 -3.12
C GLY A 119 19.02 2.25 -4.48
N THR A 120 19.29 3.28 -5.30
CA THR A 120 20.04 3.14 -6.56
C THR A 120 21.47 2.60 -6.33
N ASN A 121 22.01 2.70 -5.11
CA ASN A 121 23.33 2.16 -4.74
C ASN A 121 23.28 0.73 -4.14
N ASP A 122 22.13 0.26 -3.64
CA ASP A 122 21.99 -1.03 -2.93
C ASP A 122 21.44 -2.17 -3.80
N THR A 123 20.94 -1.85 -5.00
CA THR A 123 20.51 -2.86 -5.98
C THR A 123 21.62 -3.85 -6.33
N LEU A 124 22.89 -3.46 -6.23
CA LEU A 124 24.03 -4.38 -6.40
C LEU A 124 24.08 -5.44 -5.29
N TYR A 125 23.81 -5.10 -4.03
CA TYR A 125 23.89 -6.03 -2.91
C TYR A 125 22.73 -7.04 -2.88
N ILE A 126 21.49 -6.58 -3.13
CA ILE A 126 20.30 -7.46 -3.15
C ILE A 126 20.31 -8.39 -4.37
N THR A 127 20.91 -7.97 -5.50
CA THR A 127 21.03 -8.82 -6.69
C THR A 127 22.18 -9.83 -6.58
N LEU A 128 23.26 -9.49 -5.87
CA LEU A 128 24.38 -10.40 -5.62
C LEU A 128 24.09 -11.42 -4.51
N PHE A 129 23.24 -11.09 -3.53
CA PHE A 129 22.91 -11.99 -2.41
C PHE A 129 21.39 -12.04 -2.15
N PRO A 130 20.61 -12.72 -3.01
CA PRO A 130 19.14 -12.75 -2.94
C PRO A 130 18.57 -13.69 -1.86
N PHE A 131 19.40 -14.45 -1.15
CA PHE A 131 18.97 -15.44 -0.15
C PHE A 131 19.69 -15.26 1.20
N HIS A 132 19.26 -14.28 1.98
CA HIS A 132 19.40 -14.25 3.44
C HIS A 132 18.12 -13.72 4.07
#